data_AF-A0A2E5W2S1-F1
#
_entry.id   AF-A0A2E5W2S1-F1
#
_cell.length_a   1.000
_cell.length_b   1.000
_cell.length_c   1.000
_cell.angle_alpha   90.00
_cell.angle_beta   90.00
_cell.angle_gamma   90.00
#
_symmetry.space_group_name_H-M   'P 1'
#
loop_
_entity.id
_entity.type
_entity.pdbx_description
1 polymer ?
#
loop_
_entity_poly.entity_id
_entity_poly.type
_entity_poly.pdbx_seq_one_letter_code
_entity_poly.pdbx_strand_id
1 'polypeptide(L)'
;MIESERRNIITLWLAQVVSQSGDAIYQLALLWLILDITDSTIITGMAAMSAYFPALIFGLIAGVFSDRKNKLHLMILSNAAQAFTVILIPIVIYLKIENVWLICFLAFLKSSFNTLFQPAIQSLIPKLFLSKKLVKINSILISSGQIAWMLGPMTAGILLSYISINHLFFVDALTFLFAILFLLFINQNNPENENENENSSNWSELKIGITYLLNNKSLSYIMIITFINNLFIMGPAVVGLPILVRAALNGTASQFAYIEGCMAIGALFGSYLVTKLNQRLKNGTIWALGLFIDGITFSFLLW
;
A
#
# COMPACT_ATOMS: atom_id res chain seq x y z
N MET A 1 -5.41 -26.22 -19.11
CA MET A 1 -5.77 -24.78 -19.15
C MET A 1 -6.49 -24.32 -17.88
N ILE A 2 -7.57 -24.97 -17.44
CA ILE A 2 -8.32 -24.56 -16.21
C ILE A 2 -7.48 -24.70 -14.93
N GLU A 3 -6.68 -25.76 -14.81
CA GLU A 3 -5.85 -26.00 -13.62
C GLU A 3 -4.65 -25.05 -13.50
N SER A 4 -4.05 -24.68 -14.63
CA SER A 4 -2.99 -23.66 -14.70
C SER A 4 -3.53 -22.26 -14.39
N GLU A 5 -4.73 -21.91 -14.88
CA GLU A 5 -5.39 -20.65 -14.51
C GLU A 5 -5.68 -20.58 -13.00
N ARG A 6 -6.30 -21.62 -12.43
CA ARG A 6 -6.60 -21.67 -10.99
C ARG A 6 -5.32 -21.51 -10.16
N ARG A 7 -4.24 -22.20 -10.55
CA ARG A 7 -2.94 -22.08 -9.89
C ARG A 7 -2.42 -20.64 -9.95
N ASN A 8 -2.41 -20.03 -11.14
CA ASN A 8 -1.93 -18.65 -11.33
C ASN A 8 -2.74 -17.63 -10.50
N ILE A 9 -4.06 -17.81 -10.37
CA ILE A 9 -4.91 -16.95 -9.51
C ILE A 9 -4.45 -17.07 -8.05
N ILE A 10 -4.33 -18.30 -7.54
CA ILE A 10 -3.97 -18.55 -6.14
C ILE A 10 -2.55 -18.03 -5.85
N THR A 11 -1.59 -18.26 -6.73
CA THR A 11 -0.21 -17.80 -6.54
C THR A 11 -0.10 -16.28 -6.57
N LEU A 12 -0.81 -15.61 -7.49
CA LEU A 12 -0.86 -14.13 -7.52
C LEU A 12 -1.54 -13.57 -6.27
N TRP A 13 -2.66 -14.17 -5.87
CA TRP A 13 -3.39 -13.78 -4.70
C TRP A 13 -2.55 -13.91 -3.42
N LEU A 14 -1.87 -15.04 -3.24
CA LEU A 14 -0.96 -15.26 -2.10
C LEU A 14 0.21 -14.27 -2.12
N ALA A 15 0.84 -14.05 -3.28
CA ALA A 15 1.95 -13.10 -3.40
C ALA A 15 1.51 -11.69 -2.99
N GLN A 16 0.34 -11.24 -3.45
CA GLN A 16 -0.18 -9.91 -3.14
C GLN A 16 -0.59 -9.78 -1.67
N VAL A 17 -1.35 -10.74 -1.14
CA VAL A 17 -1.83 -10.68 0.25
C VAL A 17 -0.66 -10.70 1.24
N VAL A 18 0.30 -11.61 1.04
CA VAL A 18 1.45 -11.72 1.94
C VAL A 18 2.29 -10.44 1.91
N SER A 19 2.59 -9.91 0.72
CA SER A 19 3.34 -8.65 0.57
C SER A 19 2.61 -7.45 1.17
N GLN A 20 1.29 -7.32 0.95
CA GLN A 20 0.49 -6.20 1.46
C GLN A 20 0.35 -6.23 2.99
N SER A 21 0.26 -7.42 3.58
CA SER A 21 0.28 -7.57 5.04
C SER A 21 1.64 -7.16 5.62
N GLY A 22 2.74 -7.54 4.98
CA GLY A 22 4.08 -7.08 5.34
C GLY A 22 4.22 -5.56 5.29
N ASP A 23 3.77 -4.95 4.19
CA ASP A 23 3.82 -3.50 4.02
C ASP A 23 3.09 -2.75 5.14
N ALA A 24 1.94 -3.25 5.56
CA ALA A 24 1.15 -2.64 6.62
C ALA A 24 1.83 -2.77 8.00
N ILE A 25 2.46 -3.92 8.28
CA ILE A 25 3.30 -4.12 9.47
C ILE A 25 4.49 -3.15 9.45
N TYR A 26 5.16 -3.03 8.29
CA TYR A 26 6.29 -2.15 8.08
C TYR A 26 5.93 -0.68 8.30
N GLN A 27 4.81 -0.23 7.74
CA GLN A 27 4.36 1.16 7.85
C GLN A 27 4.18 1.56 9.32
N LEU A 28 3.53 0.68 10.09
CA LEU A 28 3.37 0.86 11.54
C LEU A 28 4.71 0.88 12.25
N ALA A 29 5.58 -0.09 11.97
CA ALA A 29 6.88 -0.22 12.61
C ALA A 29 7.79 0.99 12.35
N LEU A 30 7.82 1.47 11.11
CA LEU A 30 8.65 2.61 10.69
C LEU A 30 8.27 3.89 11.43
N LEU A 31 6.98 4.22 11.47
CA LEU A 31 6.50 5.45 12.10
C LEU A 31 6.72 5.42 13.61
N TRP A 32 6.43 4.28 14.26
CA TRP A 32 6.70 4.12 15.68
C TRP A 32 8.19 4.18 16.00
N LEU A 33 9.03 3.47 15.24
CA LEU A 33 10.49 3.43 15.45
C LEU A 33 11.11 4.82 15.38
N ILE A 34 10.76 5.61 14.36
CA ILE A 34 11.35 6.93 14.18
C ILE A 34 10.91 7.88 15.29
N LEU A 35 9.63 7.84 15.65
CA LEU A 35 9.15 8.57 16.80
C LEU A 35 9.89 8.13 18.06
N ASP A 36 10.10 6.84 18.26
CA ASP A 36 10.75 6.30 19.45
C ASP A 36 12.21 6.75 19.61
N ILE A 37 12.97 6.73 18.51
CA ILE A 37 14.39 7.11 18.50
C ILE A 37 14.58 8.64 18.57
N THR A 38 13.71 9.43 17.93
CA THR A 38 13.92 10.88 17.78
C THR A 38 13.14 11.74 18.76
N ASP A 39 12.05 11.23 19.31
CA ASP A 39 11.05 12.00 20.04
C ASP A 39 10.51 13.23 19.28
N SER A 40 10.68 13.25 17.95
CA SER A 40 10.41 14.42 17.12
C SER A 40 9.24 14.16 16.18
N THR A 41 8.16 14.91 16.38
CA THR A 41 6.98 14.89 15.51
C THR A 41 7.29 15.30 14.07
N ILE A 42 8.22 16.24 13.88
CA ILE A 42 8.66 16.72 12.57
C ILE A 42 9.40 15.61 11.80
N ILE A 43 10.32 14.91 12.46
CA ILE A 43 11.10 13.84 11.81
C ILE A 43 10.19 12.65 11.47
N THR A 44 9.24 12.30 12.34
CA THR A 44 8.20 11.29 12.04
C THR A 44 7.36 11.68 10.82
N GLY A 45 7.01 12.96 10.68
CA GLY A 45 6.34 13.48 9.48
C GLY A 45 7.19 13.35 8.21
N MET A 46 8.49 13.66 8.29
CA MET A 46 9.43 13.49 7.16
C MET A 46 9.64 12.02 6.79
N ALA A 47 9.59 11.11 7.76
CA ALA A 47 9.63 9.69 7.52
C ALA A 47 8.37 9.18 6.80
N ALA A 48 7.19 9.61 7.26
CA ALA A 48 5.94 9.34 6.57
C ALA A 48 5.98 9.87 5.12
N MET A 49 6.46 11.10 4.94
CA MET A 49 6.67 11.67 3.60
C MET A 49 7.60 10.77 2.77
N SER A 50 8.72 10.30 3.32
CA SER A 50 9.64 9.39 2.61
C SER A 50 8.95 8.09 2.16
N ALA A 51 7.97 7.60 2.91
CA ALA A 51 7.19 6.41 2.56
C ALA A 51 6.15 6.65 1.44
N TYR A 52 5.56 7.84 1.32
CA TYR A 52 4.50 8.12 0.34
C TYR A 52 4.95 8.93 -0.88
N PHE A 53 5.98 9.77 -0.72
CA PHE A 53 6.47 10.69 -1.75
C PHE A 53 6.96 10.00 -3.03
N PRO A 54 7.63 8.83 -2.98
CA PRO A 54 8.00 8.09 -4.20
C PRO A 54 6.82 7.73 -5.08
N ALA A 55 5.69 7.33 -4.50
CA ALA A 55 4.49 6.98 -5.26
C ALA A 55 3.94 8.19 -6.03
N LEU A 56 4.06 9.40 -5.48
CA LEU A 56 3.65 10.64 -6.12
C LEU A 56 4.53 11.00 -7.33
N ILE A 57 5.85 10.85 -7.19
CA ILE A 57 6.81 11.22 -8.25
C ILE A 57 6.89 10.14 -9.33
N PHE A 58 7.05 8.89 -8.89
CA PHE A 58 7.36 7.78 -9.79
C PHE A 58 6.11 7.03 -10.25
N GLY A 59 4.93 7.24 -9.68
CA GLY A 59 3.72 6.48 -10.03
C GLY A 59 3.39 6.51 -11.53
N LEU A 60 3.41 7.70 -12.15
CA LEU A 60 3.17 7.84 -13.60
C LEU A 60 4.29 7.21 -14.45
N ILE A 61 5.55 7.39 -14.02
CA ILE A 61 6.73 6.87 -14.72
C ILE A 61 6.78 5.34 -14.63
N ALA A 62 6.44 4.80 -13.47
CA ALA A 62 6.39 3.37 -13.19
C ALA A 62 5.36 2.67 -14.09
N GLY A 63 4.21 3.30 -14.35
CA GLY A 63 3.22 2.82 -15.34
C GLY A 63 3.87 2.61 -16.71
N VAL A 64 4.41 3.67 -17.30
CA VAL A 64 5.07 3.64 -18.62
C VAL A 64 6.23 2.64 -18.67
N PHE A 65 7.05 2.59 -17.62
CA PHE A 65 8.18 1.67 -17.55
C PHE A 65 7.74 0.20 -17.44
N SER A 66 6.68 -0.06 -16.67
CA SER A 66 6.17 -1.41 -16.42
C SER A 66 5.55 -2.06 -17.67
N ASP A 67 4.99 -1.25 -18.57
CA ASP A 67 4.39 -1.73 -19.80
C ASP A 67 5.43 -2.26 -20.79
N ARG A 68 6.67 -1.75 -20.74
CA ARG A 68 7.75 -2.13 -21.66
C ARG A 68 8.52 -3.38 -21.22
N LYS A 69 8.57 -3.69 -19.94
CA LYS A 69 9.37 -4.79 -19.40
C LYS A 69 8.53 -6.06 -19.17
N ASN A 70 9.19 -7.17 -18.87
CA ASN A 70 8.51 -8.38 -18.43
C ASN A 70 7.91 -8.15 -17.03
N LYS A 71 6.58 -8.29 -16.92
CA LYS A 71 5.79 -7.87 -15.76
C LYS A 71 6.12 -8.72 -14.54
N LEU A 72 6.29 -10.03 -14.74
CA LEU A 72 6.67 -10.95 -13.66
C LEU A 72 8.08 -10.64 -13.13
N HIS A 73 9.03 -10.38 -14.03
CA HIS A 73 10.39 -10.00 -13.62
C HIS A 73 10.41 -8.69 -12.84
N LEU A 74 9.60 -7.70 -13.23
CA LEU A 74 9.47 -6.46 -12.48
C LEU A 74 8.89 -6.67 -11.09
N MET A 75 7.86 -7.51 -10.95
CA MET A 75 7.29 -7.83 -9.64
C MET A 75 8.31 -8.53 -8.73
N ILE A 76 9.06 -9.50 -9.26
CA ILE A 76 10.11 -10.20 -8.52
C ILE A 76 11.24 -9.24 -8.12
N LEU A 77 11.71 -8.41 -9.05
CA LEU A 77 12.77 -7.42 -8.78
C LEU A 77 12.32 -6.39 -7.73
N SER A 78 11.08 -5.91 -7.82
CA SER A 78 10.48 -4.99 -6.87
C SER A 78 10.46 -5.59 -5.46
N ASN A 79 9.94 -6.82 -5.31
CA ASN A 79 9.92 -7.49 -4.01
C ASN A 79 11.34 -7.79 -3.49
N ALA A 80 12.28 -8.16 -4.36
CA ALA A 80 13.66 -8.43 -3.94
C ALA A 80 14.35 -7.16 -3.44
N ALA A 81 14.17 -6.05 -4.17
CA ALA A 81 14.70 -4.75 -3.78
C ALA A 81 14.05 -4.23 -2.49
N GLN A 82 12.73 -4.40 -2.33
CA GLN A 82 12.03 -4.07 -1.10
C GLN A 82 12.56 -4.89 0.08
N ALA A 83 12.63 -6.22 -0.04
CA ALA A 83 13.20 -7.10 0.99
C ALA A 83 14.61 -6.67 1.41
N PHE A 84 15.46 -6.35 0.43
CA PHE A 84 16.82 -5.88 0.67
C PHE A 84 16.85 -4.53 1.39
N THR A 85 16.04 -3.55 0.98
CA THR A 85 15.99 -2.24 1.66
C THR A 85 15.43 -2.33 3.07
N VAL A 86 14.42 -3.17 3.30
CA VAL A 86 13.77 -3.33 4.59
C VAL A 86 14.70 -4.03 5.59
N ILE A 87 15.43 -5.07 5.17
CA ILE A 87 16.33 -5.80 6.08
C ILE A 87 17.53 -4.96 6.53
N LEU A 88 17.90 -3.93 5.76
CA LEU A 88 18.95 -3.00 6.15
C LEU A 88 18.56 -2.12 7.35
N ILE A 89 17.27 -1.84 7.55
CA ILE A 89 16.79 -1.01 8.67
C ILE A 89 17.19 -1.60 10.03
N PRO A 90 16.82 -2.86 10.38
CA PRO A 90 17.24 -3.43 11.65
C PRO A 90 18.76 -3.62 11.73
N ILE A 91 19.46 -3.86 10.61
CA ILE A 91 20.93 -3.95 10.60
C ILE A 91 21.57 -2.61 11.02
N VAL A 92 21.10 -1.49 10.46
CA VAL A 92 21.55 -0.13 10.82
C VAL A 92 21.35 0.13 12.33
N ILE A 93 20.23 -0.32 12.88
CA ILE A 93 19.91 -0.19 14.32
C ILE A 93 20.85 -1.07 15.17
N TYR A 94 21.07 -2.33 14.79
CA TYR A 94 21.97 -3.24 15.50
C TYR A 94 23.42 -2.76 15.50
N LEU A 95 23.86 -2.17 14.39
CA LEU A 95 25.18 -1.54 14.27
C LEU A 95 25.28 -0.21 15.03
N LYS A 96 24.20 0.24 15.70
CA LYS A 96 24.11 1.50 16.46
C LYS A 96 24.47 2.72 15.61
N ILE A 97 24.09 2.71 14.34
CA ILE A 97 24.27 3.86 13.45
C ILE A 97 23.17 4.87 13.78
N GLU A 98 23.53 5.94 14.46
CA GLU A 98 22.61 7.01 14.91
C GLU A 98 22.26 7.98 13.77
N ASN A 99 21.79 7.46 12.63
CA ASN A 99 21.41 8.28 11.49
C ASN A 99 19.99 7.96 11.03
N VAL A 100 19.03 8.71 11.55
CA VAL A 100 17.60 8.54 11.20
C VAL A 100 17.33 8.89 9.74
N TRP A 101 18.10 9.79 9.14
CA TRP A 101 17.97 10.11 7.72
C TRP A 101 18.33 8.93 6.82
N LEU A 102 19.22 8.04 7.27
CA LEU A 102 19.50 6.80 6.55
C LEU A 102 18.26 5.89 6.55
N ILE A 103 17.53 5.79 7.66
CA ILE A 103 16.27 5.03 7.74
C ILE A 103 15.21 5.66 6.84
N CYS A 104 15.06 6.99 6.85
CA CYS A 104 14.16 7.69 5.93
C CYS A 104 14.52 7.45 4.46
N PHE A 105 15.82 7.44 4.12
CA PHE A 105 16.29 7.14 2.77
C PHE A 105 16.01 5.68 2.37
N LEU A 106 16.18 4.72 3.27
CA LEU A 106 15.80 3.32 3.03
C LEU A 106 14.29 3.18 2.81
N ALA A 107 13.47 3.90 3.58
CA ALA A 107 12.02 3.94 3.39
C ALA A 107 11.63 4.54 2.03
N PHE A 108 12.31 5.59 1.60
CA PHE A 108 12.15 6.19 0.28
C PHE A 108 12.52 5.20 -0.84
N LEU A 109 13.63 4.47 -0.70
CA LEU A 109 14.03 3.45 -1.67
C LEU A 109 13.02 2.31 -1.74
N LYS A 110 12.61 1.77 -0.59
CA LYS A 110 11.58 0.72 -0.47
C LYS A 110 10.32 1.14 -1.22
N SER A 111 9.80 2.33 -0.92
CA SER A 111 8.59 2.84 -1.56
C SER A 111 8.77 3.10 -3.06
N SER A 112 9.94 3.59 -3.48
CA SER A 112 10.29 3.75 -4.90
C SER A 112 10.19 2.43 -5.66
N PHE A 113 10.71 1.33 -5.12
CA PHE A 113 10.59 0.02 -5.73
C PHE A 113 9.15 -0.50 -5.72
N ASN A 114 8.37 -0.21 -4.67
CA ASN A 114 6.96 -0.58 -4.59
C ASN A 114 6.13 0.04 -5.72
N THR A 115 6.48 1.24 -6.20
CA THR A 115 5.75 1.92 -7.29
C THR A 115 5.70 1.09 -8.58
N LEU A 116 6.65 0.18 -8.80
CA LEU A 116 6.71 -0.69 -9.96
C LEU A 116 5.76 -1.89 -9.86
N PHE A 117 5.37 -2.29 -8.65
CA PHE A 117 4.63 -3.52 -8.42
C PHE A 117 3.18 -3.44 -8.90
N GLN A 118 2.46 -2.37 -8.51
CA GLN A 118 1.05 -2.16 -8.86
C GLN A 118 0.76 -2.09 -10.36
N PRO A 119 1.50 -1.31 -11.17
CA PRO A 119 1.25 -1.31 -12.61
C PRO A 119 1.69 -2.63 -13.26
N ALA A 120 2.74 -3.29 -12.76
CA ALA A 120 3.14 -4.61 -13.26
C ALA A 120 2.07 -5.69 -13.03
N ILE A 121 1.45 -5.76 -11.85
CA ILE A 121 0.38 -6.75 -11.58
C ILE A 121 -0.86 -6.44 -12.42
N GLN A 122 -1.24 -5.17 -12.56
CA GLN A 122 -2.39 -4.76 -13.38
C GLN A 122 -2.19 -5.10 -14.86
N SER A 123 -0.96 -4.97 -15.38
CA SER A 123 -0.62 -5.35 -16.76
C SER A 123 -0.39 -6.86 -16.94
N LEU A 124 -0.16 -7.61 -15.86
CA LEU A 124 0.03 -9.08 -15.90
C LEU A 124 -1.30 -9.84 -15.91
N ILE A 125 -2.30 -9.38 -15.16
CA ILE A 125 -3.61 -10.05 -15.03
C ILE A 125 -4.28 -10.28 -16.41
N PRO A 126 -4.38 -9.30 -17.32
CA PRO A 126 -4.97 -9.50 -18.65
C PRO A 126 -4.21 -10.50 -19.53
N LYS A 127 -2.91 -10.71 -19.28
CA LYS A 127 -2.10 -11.69 -20.02
C LYS A 127 -2.34 -13.13 -19.56
N LEU A 128 -2.72 -13.30 -18.30
CA LEU A 128 -2.91 -14.61 -17.67
C LEU A 128 -4.37 -15.10 -17.74
N PHE A 129 -5.33 -14.19 -17.93
CA PHE A 129 -6.75 -14.51 -17.80
C PHE A 129 -7.60 -13.90 -18.92
N LEU A 130 -8.64 -14.64 -19.31
CA LEU A 130 -9.64 -14.18 -20.27
C LEU A 130 -10.38 -12.92 -19.79
N SER A 131 -10.71 -12.03 -20.73
CA SER A 131 -11.41 -10.75 -20.50
C SER A 131 -12.65 -10.86 -19.61
N LYS A 132 -13.46 -11.91 -19.81
CA LYS A 132 -14.70 -12.17 -19.04
C LYS A 132 -14.48 -12.40 -17.55
N LYS A 133 -13.26 -12.80 -17.13
CA LYS A 133 -12.93 -13.07 -15.71
C LYS A 133 -12.18 -11.91 -15.05
N LEU A 134 -11.70 -10.93 -15.80
CA LEU A 134 -10.84 -9.85 -15.29
C LEU A 134 -11.49 -9.06 -14.16
N VAL A 135 -12.77 -8.70 -14.29
CA VAL A 135 -13.49 -7.97 -13.25
C VAL A 135 -13.51 -8.76 -11.94
N LYS A 136 -13.86 -10.05 -12.00
CA LYS A 136 -13.91 -10.92 -10.82
C LYS A 136 -12.52 -11.08 -10.17
N ILE A 137 -11.49 -11.27 -10.97
CA ILE A 137 -10.11 -11.44 -10.47
C ILE A 137 -9.59 -10.15 -9.85
N ASN A 138 -9.77 -9.00 -10.51
CA ASN A 138 -9.42 -7.69 -9.96
C ASN A 138 -10.16 -7.42 -8.67
N SER A 139 -11.46 -7.71 -8.59
CA SER A 139 -12.21 -7.55 -7.35
C SER A 139 -11.63 -8.39 -6.21
N ILE A 140 -11.27 -9.65 -6.46
CA ILE A 140 -10.65 -10.52 -5.43
C ILE A 140 -9.28 -9.96 -5.00
N LEU A 141 -8.42 -9.61 -5.95
CA LEU A 141 -7.07 -9.12 -5.66
C LEU A 141 -7.08 -7.78 -4.91
N ILE A 142 -7.89 -6.81 -5.37
CA ILE A 142 -8.01 -5.50 -4.73
C ILE A 142 -8.62 -5.64 -3.33
N SER A 143 -9.74 -6.35 -3.20
CA SER A 143 -10.41 -6.51 -1.89
C SER A 143 -9.55 -7.26 -0.89
N SER A 144 -8.91 -8.36 -1.30
CA SER A 144 -8.01 -9.11 -0.42
C SER A 144 -6.75 -8.33 -0.06
N GLY A 145 -6.18 -7.56 -0.98
CA GLY A 145 -5.06 -6.66 -0.68
C GLY A 145 -5.44 -5.60 0.35
N GLN A 146 -6.64 -5.02 0.23
CA GLN A 146 -7.16 -4.07 1.23
C GLN A 146 -7.37 -4.76 2.60
N ILE A 147 -8.00 -5.93 2.63
CA ILE A 147 -8.15 -6.71 3.87
C ILE A 147 -6.78 -7.03 4.49
N ALA A 148 -5.80 -7.42 3.67
CA ALA A 148 -4.44 -7.71 4.11
C ALA A 148 -3.76 -6.48 4.73
N TRP A 149 -3.91 -5.31 4.11
CA TRP A 149 -3.41 -4.04 4.62
C TRP A 149 -4.07 -3.66 5.95
N MET A 150 -5.38 -3.82 6.03
CA MET A 150 -6.19 -3.49 7.19
C MET A 150 -5.89 -4.42 8.37
N LEU A 151 -5.70 -5.71 8.14
CA LEU A 151 -5.38 -6.67 9.20
C LEU A 151 -3.90 -6.63 9.61
N GLY A 152 -3.02 -6.02 8.80
CA GLY A 152 -1.59 -5.90 9.07
C GLY A 152 -1.28 -5.34 10.46
N PRO A 153 -1.83 -4.17 10.86
CA PRO A 153 -1.61 -3.62 12.20
C PRO A 153 -2.07 -4.54 13.34
N MET A 154 -3.16 -5.29 13.17
CA MET A 154 -3.57 -6.28 14.18
C MET A 154 -2.53 -7.38 14.33
N THR A 155 -2.01 -7.89 13.21
CA THR A 155 -0.93 -8.89 13.25
C THR A 155 0.34 -8.31 13.86
N ALA A 156 0.67 -7.05 13.59
CA ALA A 156 1.80 -6.35 14.21
C ALA A 156 1.62 -6.25 15.74
N GLY A 157 0.44 -5.88 16.24
CA GLY A 157 0.16 -5.77 17.68
C GLY A 157 0.30 -7.09 18.42
N ILE A 158 -0.18 -8.19 17.82
CA ILE A 158 0.02 -9.54 18.36
C ILE A 158 1.50 -9.89 18.37
N LEU A 159 2.21 -9.68 17.25
CA LEU A 159 3.65 -9.96 17.15
C LEU A 159 4.46 -9.16 18.17
N LEU A 160 4.14 -7.88 18.38
CA LEU A 160 4.80 -7.01 19.36
C LEU A 160 4.65 -7.48 20.81
N SER A 161 3.73 -8.41 21.09
CA SER A 161 3.63 -9.05 22.40
C SER A 161 4.69 -10.15 22.62
N TYR A 162 5.34 -10.62 21.55
CA TYR A 162 6.35 -11.69 21.58
C TYR A 162 7.73 -11.25 21.07
N ILE A 163 7.79 -10.27 20.18
CA ILE A 163 9.02 -9.78 19.53
C ILE A 163 9.11 -8.26 19.60
N SER A 164 10.33 -7.71 19.45
CA SER A 164 10.51 -6.25 19.45
C SER A 164 10.15 -5.62 18.10
N ILE A 165 9.95 -4.29 18.09
CA ILE A 165 9.66 -3.50 16.88
C ILE A 165 10.69 -3.74 15.76
N ASN A 166 11.97 -3.90 16.11
CA ASN A 166 13.05 -4.16 15.14
C ASN A 166 12.85 -5.49 14.40
N HIS A 167 12.23 -6.47 15.06
CA HIS A 167 11.98 -7.78 14.44
C HIS A 167 10.84 -7.74 13.41
N LEU A 168 9.94 -6.77 13.49
CA LEU A 168 8.87 -6.60 12.51
C LEU A 168 9.41 -6.30 11.10
N PHE A 169 10.55 -5.61 10.99
CA PHE A 169 11.21 -5.38 9.70
C PHE A 169 11.73 -6.70 9.08
N PHE A 170 12.22 -7.65 9.88
CA PHE A 170 12.57 -8.98 9.36
C PHE A 170 11.33 -9.76 8.94
N VAL A 171 10.22 -9.64 9.69
CA VAL A 171 8.94 -10.25 9.31
C VAL A 171 8.50 -9.73 7.94
N ASP A 172 8.52 -8.42 7.73
CA ASP A 172 8.18 -7.80 6.45
C ASP A 172 9.12 -8.27 5.32
N ALA A 173 10.44 -8.27 5.55
CA ALA A 173 11.40 -8.79 4.57
C ALA A 173 11.11 -10.26 4.19
N LEU A 174 10.71 -11.10 5.14
CA LEU A 174 10.29 -12.47 4.86
C LEU A 174 9.00 -12.52 4.03
N THR A 175 8.04 -11.62 4.26
CA THR A 175 6.82 -11.57 3.44
C THR A 175 7.13 -11.32 1.96
N PHE A 176 8.08 -10.42 1.66
CA PHE A 176 8.55 -10.19 0.29
C PHE A 176 9.21 -11.43 -0.32
N LEU A 177 10.03 -12.15 0.46
CA LEU A 177 10.65 -13.40 0.00
C LEU A 177 9.61 -14.48 -0.30
N PHE A 178 8.57 -14.62 0.54
CA PHE A 178 7.45 -15.52 0.27
C PHE A 178 6.66 -15.08 -0.97
N ALA A 179 6.44 -13.78 -1.15
CA ALA A 179 5.79 -13.25 -2.34
C ALA A 179 6.60 -13.59 -3.60
N ILE A 180 7.93 -13.42 -3.59
CA ILE A 180 8.81 -13.85 -4.70
C ILE A 180 8.66 -15.35 -4.96
N LEU A 181 8.69 -16.18 -3.91
CA LEU A 181 8.53 -17.62 -4.04
C LEU A 181 7.22 -17.99 -4.74
N PHE A 182 6.10 -17.36 -4.37
CA PHE A 182 4.82 -17.58 -5.04
C PHE A 182 4.82 -17.10 -6.50
N LEU A 183 5.47 -15.98 -6.79
CA LEU A 183 5.58 -15.45 -8.16
C LEU A 183 6.40 -16.38 -9.07
N LEU A 184 7.41 -17.07 -8.55
CA LEU A 184 8.21 -18.04 -9.32
C LEU A 184 7.40 -19.25 -9.79
N PHE A 185 6.27 -19.58 -9.14
CA PHE A 185 5.39 -20.68 -9.56
C PHE A 185 4.34 -20.28 -10.60
N ILE A 186 4.30 -19.00 -11.01
CA ILE A 186 3.39 -18.52 -12.05
C ILE A 186 3.81 -19.12 -13.38
N ASN A 187 2.86 -19.79 -14.04
CA ASN A 187 3.07 -20.35 -15.36
C ASN A 187 2.66 -19.34 -16.43
N GLN A 188 3.63 -18.92 -17.24
CA GLN A 188 3.43 -18.00 -18.36
C GLN A 188 3.12 -18.71 -19.68
N ASN A 189 2.96 -20.04 -19.71
CA ASN A 189 2.60 -20.77 -20.92
C ASN A 189 1.18 -20.42 -21.40
N ASN A 190 1.06 -19.27 -22.06
CA ASN A 190 -0.05 -18.92 -22.92
C ASN A 190 0.56 -18.51 -24.28
N PRO A 191 0.43 -19.35 -25.31
CA PRO A 191 1.08 -19.15 -26.62
C PRO A 191 0.47 -18.02 -27.47
N GLU A 192 -0.57 -17.32 -27.00
CA GLU A 192 -1.30 -16.32 -27.80
C GLU A 192 -0.72 -14.90 -27.74
N ASN A 193 0.27 -14.59 -26.90
CA ASN A 193 0.72 -13.21 -26.65
C ASN A 193 2.20 -12.93 -26.96
N GLU A 194 2.83 -13.74 -27.81
CA GLU A 194 4.19 -13.46 -28.31
C GLU A 194 4.21 -12.45 -29.47
N ASN A 195 3.06 -12.11 -30.06
CA ASN A 195 2.96 -11.29 -31.28
C ASN A 195 2.06 -10.04 -31.14
N GLU A 196 2.22 -9.24 -30.09
CA GLU A 196 1.74 -7.86 -30.14
C GLU A 196 2.90 -6.89 -29.90
N ASN A 197 3.39 -6.35 -31.03
CA ASN A 197 4.21 -5.16 -31.06
C ASN A 197 3.58 -4.06 -30.18
N GLU A 198 4.32 -3.66 -29.17
CA GLU A 198 4.57 -2.27 -28.78
C GLU A 198 3.47 -1.23 -29.09
N ASN A 199 2.26 -1.41 -28.57
CA ASN A 199 1.52 -0.25 -28.08
C ASN A 199 2.12 0.12 -26.72
N SER A 200 3.38 0.55 -26.73
CA SER A 200 3.98 1.13 -25.54
C SER A 200 3.15 2.37 -25.23
N SER A 201 2.52 2.41 -24.05
CA SER A 201 1.87 3.63 -23.60
C SER A 201 2.88 4.76 -23.69
N ASN A 202 2.64 5.66 -24.63
CA ASN A 202 3.55 6.76 -24.92
C ASN A 202 3.17 7.91 -23.99
N TRP A 203 4.16 8.75 -23.66
CA TRP A 203 3.93 10.00 -22.93
C TRP A 203 2.78 10.85 -23.52
N SER A 204 2.49 10.69 -24.82
CA SER A 204 1.34 11.26 -25.50
C SER A 204 -0.01 10.77 -24.96
N GLU A 205 -0.19 9.47 -24.71
CA GLU A 205 -1.42 8.90 -24.14
C GLU A 205 -1.63 9.37 -22.70
N LEU A 206 -0.55 9.41 -21.92
CA LEU A 206 -0.57 9.91 -20.55
C LEU A 206 -1.01 11.39 -20.53
N LYS A 207 -0.50 12.20 -21.47
CA LYS A 207 -0.91 13.60 -21.65
C LYS A 207 -2.39 13.72 -22.05
N ILE A 208 -2.90 12.84 -22.90
CA ILE A 208 -4.32 12.79 -23.27
C ILE A 208 -5.17 12.47 -22.03
N GLY A 209 -4.77 11.48 -21.23
CA GLY A 209 -5.45 11.10 -19.99
C GLY A 209 -5.52 12.25 -18.98
N ILE A 210 -4.40 12.93 -18.73
CA ILE A 210 -4.35 14.11 -17.84
C ILE A 210 -5.26 15.22 -18.39
N THR A 211 -5.19 15.50 -19.68
CA THR A 211 -6.01 16.54 -20.32
C THR A 211 -7.50 16.23 -20.19
N TYR A 212 -7.89 14.96 -20.36
CA TYR A 212 -9.26 14.50 -20.17
C TYR A 212 -9.74 14.68 -18.72
N LEU A 213 -8.90 14.32 -17.74
CA LEU A 213 -9.21 14.52 -16.32
C LEU A 213 -9.44 15.98 -15.97
N LEU A 214 -8.61 16.89 -16.51
CA LEU A 214 -8.74 18.33 -16.28
C LEU A 214 -9.97 18.94 -16.97
N ASN A 215 -10.35 18.41 -18.15
CA ASN A 215 -11.51 18.89 -18.89
C ASN A 215 -12.85 18.39 -18.32
N ASN A 216 -12.87 17.21 -17.70
CA ASN A 216 -14.06 16.68 -17.06
C ASN A 216 -14.21 17.22 -15.63
N LYS A 217 -15.05 18.25 -15.48
CA LYS A 217 -15.29 18.93 -14.19
C LYS A 217 -15.63 17.97 -13.05
N SER A 218 -16.43 16.93 -13.29
CA SER A 218 -16.82 15.99 -12.24
C SER A 218 -15.63 15.18 -11.72
N LEU A 219 -14.76 14.69 -12.62
CA LEU A 219 -13.56 13.95 -12.23
C LEU A 219 -12.54 14.86 -11.54
N SER A 220 -12.35 16.07 -12.06
CA SER A 220 -11.47 17.08 -11.45
C SER A 220 -11.91 17.43 -10.02
N TYR A 221 -13.21 17.62 -9.77
CA TYR A 221 -13.71 17.86 -8.41
C TYR A 221 -13.49 16.67 -7.47
N ILE A 222 -13.70 15.44 -7.93
CA ILE A 222 -13.41 14.25 -7.10
C ILE A 222 -11.92 14.18 -6.75
N MET A 223 -11.04 14.46 -7.72
CA MET A 223 -9.58 14.49 -7.49
C MET A 223 -9.19 15.57 -6.48
N ILE A 224 -9.73 16.78 -6.59
CA ILE A 224 -9.45 17.88 -5.65
C ILE A 224 -9.95 17.55 -4.25
N ILE A 225 -11.18 17.03 -4.11
CA ILE A 225 -11.72 16.64 -2.80
C ILE A 225 -10.88 15.51 -2.18
N THR A 226 -10.49 14.52 -2.98
CA THR A 226 -9.62 13.42 -2.53
C THR A 226 -8.25 13.94 -2.09
N PHE A 227 -7.67 14.88 -2.82
CA PHE A 227 -6.42 15.53 -2.47
C PHE A 227 -6.53 16.29 -1.13
N ILE A 228 -7.58 17.08 -0.95
CA ILE A 228 -7.85 17.82 0.29
C ILE A 228 -8.03 16.85 1.46
N ASN A 229 -8.83 15.79 1.32
CA ASN A 229 -9.01 14.79 2.37
C ASN A 229 -7.68 14.09 2.72
N ASN A 230 -6.88 13.69 1.74
CA ASN A 230 -5.59 13.07 2.01
C ASN A 230 -4.61 14.03 2.72
N LEU A 231 -4.60 15.30 2.33
CA LEU A 231 -3.68 16.29 2.88
C LEU A 231 -4.07 16.74 4.30
N PHE A 232 -5.35 16.96 4.56
CA PHE A 232 -5.84 17.55 5.82
C PHE A 232 -6.37 16.53 6.83
N ILE A 233 -6.72 15.32 6.40
CA ILE A 233 -7.25 14.28 7.29
C ILE A 233 -6.27 13.11 7.37
N MET A 234 -6.02 12.40 6.27
CA MET A 234 -5.20 11.17 6.32
C MET A 234 -3.73 11.44 6.66
N GLY A 235 -3.12 12.50 6.14
CA GLY A 235 -1.73 12.86 6.47
C GLY A 235 -1.53 13.09 7.98
N PRO A 236 -2.30 14.00 8.59
CA PRO A 236 -2.31 14.18 10.03
C PRO A 236 -2.71 12.93 10.81
N ALA A 237 -3.60 12.08 10.30
CA ALA A 237 -3.95 10.81 10.93
C ALA A 237 -2.74 9.88 11.06
N VAL A 238 -2.05 9.66 9.93
CA VAL A 238 -0.92 8.72 9.84
C VAL A 238 0.23 9.11 10.78
N VAL A 239 0.52 10.41 10.91
CA VAL A 239 1.61 10.91 11.76
C VAL A 239 1.13 11.19 13.19
N GLY A 240 -0.08 11.73 13.34
CA GLY A 240 -0.64 12.18 14.61
C GLY A 240 -1.06 11.04 15.52
N LEU A 241 -1.54 9.91 14.99
CA LEU A 241 -1.93 8.75 15.81
C LEU A 241 -0.78 8.16 16.64
N PRO A 242 0.39 7.82 16.08
CA PRO A 242 1.51 7.32 16.90
C PRO A 242 1.99 8.37 17.91
N ILE A 243 1.95 9.66 17.55
CA ILE A 243 2.29 10.76 18.46
C ILE A 243 1.29 10.85 19.62
N LEU A 244 -0.01 10.81 19.34
CA LEU A 244 -1.06 10.81 20.36
C LEU A 244 -0.87 9.63 21.33
N VAL A 245 -0.67 8.44 20.78
CA VAL A 245 -0.48 7.23 21.59
C VAL A 245 0.73 7.38 22.50
N ARG A 246 1.87 7.84 21.98
CA ARG A 246 3.10 7.94 22.77
C ARG A 246 3.10 9.15 23.72
N ALA A 247 2.83 10.35 23.22
CA ALA A 247 2.99 11.59 23.96
C ALA A 247 1.78 11.96 24.84
N ALA A 248 0.56 11.73 24.37
CA ALA A 248 -0.65 12.10 25.13
C ALA A 248 -1.16 10.94 26.01
N LEU A 249 -1.09 9.70 25.51
CA LEU A 249 -1.62 8.52 26.21
C LEU A 249 -0.55 7.70 26.95
N ASN A 250 0.75 8.05 26.83
CA ASN A 250 1.88 7.30 27.38
C ASN A 250 1.83 5.81 27.02
N GLY A 251 1.39 5.51 25.80
CA GLY A 251 1.18 4.18 25.29
C GLY A 251 2.41 3.56 24.62
N THR A 252 2.27 2.30 24.25
CA THR A 252 3.30 1.46 23.63
C THR A 252 3.00 1.18 22.15
N ALA A 253 4.00 0.65 21.42
CA ALA A 253 3.84 0.23 20.03
C ALA A 253 2.68 -0.75 19.83
N SER A 254 2.49 -1.67 20.78
CA SER A 254 1.40 -2.64 20.75
C SER A 254 0.04 -1.97 20.89
N GLN A 255 -0.08 -0.93 21.74
CA GLN A 255 -1.32 -0.16 21.87
C GLN A 255 -1.61 0.66 20.62
N PHE A 256 -0.59 1.24 19.98
CA PHE A 256 -0.74 1.89 18.67
C PHE A 256 -1.25 0.90 17.62
N ALA A 257 -0.69 -0.31 17.59
CA ALA A 257 -1.14 -1.38 16.70
C ALA A 257 -2.57 -1.85 16.95
N TYR A 258 -3.03 -1.88 18.21
CA TYR A 258 -4.42 -2.17 18.53
C TYR A 258 -5.37 -1.07 18.07
N ILE A 259 -4.99 0.21 18.15
CA ILE A 259 -5.80 1.33 17.66
C ILE A 259 -5.95 1.26 16.14
N GLU A 260 -4.85 1.07 15.41
CA GLU A 260 -4.87 0.84 13.96
C GLU A 260 -5.69 -0.39 13.58
N GLY A 261 -5.60 -1.46 14.39
CA GLY A 261 -6.45 -2.64 14.24
C GLY A 261 -7.94 -2.35 14.41
N CYS A 262 -8.33 -1.52 15.38
CA CYS A 262 -9.71 -1.07 15.54
C CYS A 262 -10.18 -0.23 14.35
N MET A 263 -9.32 0.65 13.80
CA MET A 263 -9.63 1.42 12.58
C MET A 263 -9.88 0.50 11.39
N ALA A 264 -9.08 -0.55 11.24
CA ALA A 264 -9.29 -1.57 10.23
C ALA A 264 -10.63 -2.29 10.36
N ILE A 265 -11.03 -2.72 11.56
CA ILE A 265 -12.38 -3.29 11.78
C ILE A 265 -13.45 -2.26 11.38
N GLY A 266 -13.30 -1.01 11.81
CA GLY A 266 -14.24 0.07 11.51
C GLY A 266 -14.40 0.30 10.00
N ALA A 267 -13.30 0.27 9.26
CA ALA A 267 -13.32 0.42 7.81
C ALA A 267 -13.93 -0.80 7.08
N LEU A 268 -13.75 -2.03 7.58
CA LEU A 268 -14.45 -3.22 7.06
C LEU A 268 -15.96 -3.11 7.28
N PHE A 269 -16.36 -2.70 8.48
CA PHE A 269 -17.76 -2.46 8.81
C PHE A 269 -18.37 -1.34 7.98
N GLY A 270 -17.62 -0.24 7.79
CA GLY A 270 -18.00 0.88 6.93
C GLY A 270 -18.21 0.46 5.47
N SER A 271 -17.31 -0.36 4.92
CA SER A 271 -17.45 -0.91 3.56
C SER A 271 -18.72 -1.74 3.39
N TYR A 272 -19.03 -2.59 4.37
CA TYR A 272 -20.28 -3.35 4.40
C TYR A 272 -21.51 -2.42 4.49
N LEU A 273 -21.47 -1.39 5.35
CA LEU A 273 -22.55 -0.42 5.50
C LEU A 273 -22.78 0.36 4.20
N VAL A 274 -21.71 0.82 3.54
CA VAL A 274 -21.77 1.52 2.24
C VAL A 274 -22.43 0.64 1.19
N THR A 275 -22.12 -0.66 1.14
CA THR A 275 -22.74 -1.60 0.19
C THR A 275 -24.26 -1.68 0.38
N LYS A 276 -24.72 -1.66 1.64
CA LYS A 276 -26.15 -1.66 1.97
C LYS A 276 -26.81 -0.30 1.69
N LEU A 277 -26.10 0.81 1.94
CA LEU A 277 -26.61 2.17 1.74
C LEU A 277 -26.65 2.59 0.27
N ASN A 278 -25.73 2.10 -0.57
CA ASN A 278 -25.71 2.37 -2.02
C ASN A 278 -26.99 1.90 -2.74
N GLN A 279 -27.74 0.97 -2.14
CA GLN A 279 -29.05 0.54 -2.65
C GLN A 279 -30.17 1.56 -2.37
N ARG A 280 -29.94 2.52 -1.47
CA ARG A 280 -30.96 3.45 -0.94
C ARG A 280 -30.62 4.92 -1.12
N LEU A 281 -29.33 5.27 -1.18
CA LEU A 281 -28.83 6.64 -1.26
C LEU A 281 -27.95 6.82 -2.50
N LYS A 282 -27.85 8.06 -2.99
CA LYS A 282 -26.94 8.41 -4.10
C LYS A 282 -25.49 8.35 -3.63
N ASN A 283 -24.58 7.90 -4.50
CA ASN A 283 -23.14 7.80 -4.21
C ASN A 283 -22.55 9.10 -3.66
N GLY A 284 -22.94 10.26 -4.20
CA GLY A 284 -22.47 11.56 -3.73
C GLY A 284 -22.87 11.87 -2.28
N THR A 285 -24.07 11.46 -1.85
CA THR A 285 -24.52 11.64 -0.45
C THR A 285 -23.74 10.75 0.50
N ILE A 286 -23.46 9.51 0.10
CA ILE A 286 -22.64 8.58 0.89
C ILE A 286 -21.21 9.11 1.04
N TRP A 287 -20.64 9.64 -0.05
CA TRP A 287 -19.33 10.29 -0.02
C TRP A 287 -19.30 11.49 0.93
N ALA A 288 -20.30 12.38 0.85
CA ALA A 288 -20.38 13.55 1.72
C ALA A 288 -20.55 13.17 3.20
N LEU A 289 -21.39 12.17 3.50
CA LEU A 289 -21.55 11.63 4.85
C LEU A 289 -20.25 11.01 5.37
N GLY A 290 -19.54 10.26 4.52
CA GLY A 290 -18.24 9.69 4.86
C GLY A 290 -17.22 10.76 5.24
N LEU A 291 -17.07 11.80 4.42
CA LEU A 291 -16.16 12.92 4.71
C LEU A 291 -16.54 13.68 5.98
N PHE A 292 -17.83 13.84 6.24
CA PHE A 292 -18.31 14.50 7.45
C PHE A 292 -18.00 13.67 8.72
N ILE A 293 -18.24 12.36 8.67
CA ILE A 293 -17.90 11.44 9.77
C ILE A 293 -16.38 11.43 10.00
N ASP A 294 -15.59 11.32 8.93
CA ASP A 294 -14.13 11.31 8.95
C ASP A 294 -13.58 12.57 9.67
N GLY A 295 -14.09 13.77 9.31
CA GLY A 295 -13.73 15.03 9.97
C GLY A 295 -14.16 15.13 11.44
N ILE A 296 -15.31 14.56 11.81
CA ILE A 296 -15.77 14.52 13.21
C ILE A 296 -14.80 13.72 14.07
N THR A 297 -14.29 12.58 13.57
CA THR A 297 -13.35 11.74 14.31
C THR A 297 -12.10 12.49 14.77
N PHE A 298 -11.59 13.41 13.93
CA PHE A 298 -10.41 14.22 14.26
C PHE A 298 -10.71 15.46 15.11
N SER A 299 -11.96 15.93 15.10
CA SER A 299 -12.39 17.04 15.97
C SER A 299 -12.32 16.70 17.46
N PHE A 300 -12.42 15.42 17.81
CA PHE A 300 -12.36 14.94 19.19
C PHE A 300 -10.94 14.60 19.67
N LEU A 301 -9.97 14.55 18.76
CA LEU A 301 -8.58 14.36 19.13
C LEU A 301 -8.06 15.66 19.73
N LEU A 302 -7.54 15.57 20.96
CA LEU A 302 -6.87 16.68 21.64
C LEU A 302 -5.56 16.94 20.89
N TRP A 303 -5.57 17.98 20.04
CA TRP A 303 -4.38 18.51 19.37
C TRP A 303 -3.66 19.51 20.26
#